data_AF-A0A0F9C645-F1
#
_entry.id   AF-A0A0F9C645-F1
#
_cell.length_a   1.000
_cell.length_b   1.000
_cell.length_c   1.000
_cell.angle_alpha   90.00
_cell.angle_beta   90.00
_cell.angle_gamma   90.00
#
_symmetry.space_group_name_H-M   'P 1'
#
loop_
_entity.id
_entity.type
_entity.pdbx_description
1 polymer ?
#
loop_
_entity_poly.entity_id
_entity_poly.type
_entity_poly.pdbx_seq_one_letter_code
_entity_poly.pdbx_strand_id
1 'polypeptide(L)'
;MLVLWSGGCDSTLMLHDLAKNSTEYHPIRTISVIHPQICAIKEQRAARKKVLRWMKKNGHHIFHQEVEIKHSGEKVLCEGSEGAYPGNGISQYSIWMLSAVNYLQAEEDMYLGYIKGDDIWDCRYQIEESFRLLLHIMGKKGEIKFPLDRHSKPYVIQALKERGLYDLTWYCEDPDREGKRCGVCHPCIRHDVSIFETQIKKTRSKPAEVGTKRKKARRKK
;
A
#
# COMPACT_ATOMS: atom_id res chain seq x y z
N MET A 1 13.75 -9.44 -7.04
CA MET A 1 12.32 -9.22 -6.73
C MET A 1 11.97 -7.81 -7.14
N LEU A 2 10.80 -7.63 -7.77
CA LEU A 2 10.30 -6.32 -8.19
C LEU A 2 9.04 -5.96 -7.42
N VAL A 3 9.07 -4.86 -6.67
CA VAL A 3 7.95 -4.38 -5.88
C VAL A 3 7.23 -3.24 -6.61
N LEU A 4 5.93 -3.40 -6.83
CA LEU A 4 5.09 -2.31 -7.33
C LEU A 4 4.71 -1.42 -6.16
N TRP A 5 5.26 -0.22 -6.17
CA TRP A 5 5.20 0.68 -5.02
C TRP A 5 4.53 1.99 -5.39
N SER A 6 3.30 2.20 -4.92
CA SER A 6 2.56 3.44 -5.13
C SER A 6 2.98 4.58 -4.19
N GLY A 7 3.63 4.29 -3.06
CA GLY A 7 3.78 5.26 -1.96
C GLY A 7 2.56 5.29 -1.01
N GLY A 8 1.58 4.42 -1.26
CA GLY A 8 0.44 4.15 -0.38
C GLY A 8 0.82 3.46 0.93
N CYS A 9 -0.13 3.40 1.87
CA CYS A 9 0.05 2.71 3.15
C CYS A 9 0.46 1.25 2.94
N ASP A 10 -0.30 0.51 2.12
CA ASP A 10 -0.19 -0.94 2.02
C ASP A 10 1.11 -1.35 1.30
N SER A 11 1.38 -0.74 0.15
CA SER A 11 2.62 -0.97 -0.60
C SER A 11 3.87 -0.51 0.15
N THR A 12 3.78 0.53 0.99
CA THR A 12 4.90 0.97 1.84
C THR A 12 5.16 0.01 3.00
N LEU A 13 4.12 -0.52 3.65
CA LEU A 13 4.30 -1.53 4.70
C LEU A 13 4.93 -2.80 4.14
N MET A 14 4.43 -3.26 2.99
CA MET A 14 4.98 -4.41 2.29
C MET A 14 6.47 -4.18 1.95
N LEU A 15 6.80 -3.02 1.35
CA LEU A 15 8.17 -2.67 1.01
C LEU A 15 9.08 -2.70 2.25
N HIS A 16 8.64 -2.12 3.36
CA HIS A 16 9.39 -2.16 4.62
C HIS A 16 9.68 -3.58 5.08
N ASP A 17 8.67 -4.47 5.06
CA ASP A 17 8.86 -5.85 5.51
C ASP A 17 9.81 -6.64 4.60
N LEU A 18 9.73 -6.45 3.29
CA LEU A 18 10.65 -7.07 2.33
C LEU A 18 12.09 -6.51 2.47
N ALA A 19 12.23 -5.23 2.80
CA ALA A 19 13.52 -4.55 2.89
C ALA A 19 14.33 -4.88 4.14
N LYS A 20 13.78 -5.61 5.12
CA LYS A 20 14.51 -6.00 6.35
C LYS A 20 15.79 -6.78 6.08
N ASN A 21 15.80 -7.56 5.00
CA ASN A 21 16.95 -8.38 4.59
C ASN A 21 17.69 -7.80 3.38
N SER A 22 17.40 -6.55 3.01
CA SER A 22 18.07 -5.89 1.88
C SER A 22 19.52 -5.55 2.23
N THR A 23 20.39 -5.64 1.24
CA THR A 23 21.81 -5.28 1.36
C THR A 23 22.23 -4.44 0.16
N GLU A 24 23.40 -3.81 0.22
CA GLU A 24 23.94 -3.06 -0.91
C GLU A 24 24.08 -3.93 -2.19
N TYR A 25 24.47 -5.19 -2.02
CA TYR A 25 24.61 -6.15 -3.12
C TYR A 25 23.28 -6.77 -3.57
N HIS A 26 22.28 -6.78 -2.69
CA HIS A 26 20.95 -7.32 -2.95
C HIS A 26 19.87 -6.29 -2.56
N PRO A 27 19.79 -5.17 -3.29
CA PRO A 27 18.78 -4.16 -3.01
C PRO A 27 17.39 -4.66 -3.43
N ILE A 28 16.35 -4.18 -2.76
CA ILE A 28 14.98 -4.38 -3.22
C ILE A 28 14.75 -3.46 -4.42
N ARG A 29 14.35 -4.03 -5.56
CA ARG A 29 13.96 -3.26 -6.73
C ARG A 29 12.51 -2.85 -6.61
N THR A 30 12.22 -1.58 -6.83
CA THR A 30 10.87 -1.01 -6.77
C THR A 30 10.58 -0.25 -8.05
N ILE A 31 9.33 -0.30 -8.49
CA ILE A 31 8.83 0.45 -9.63
C ILE A 31 7.56 1.23 -9.25
N SER A 32 7.47 2.47 -9.69
CA SER A 32 6.25 3.28 -9.66
C SER A 32 5.85 3.69 -11.06
N VAL A 33 4.55 3.69 -11.34
CA VAL A 33 4.01 4.20 -12.60
C VAL A 33 3.43 5.59 -12.38
N ILE A 34 3.84 6.53 -13.22
CA ILE A 34 3.28 7.87 -13.32
C ILE A 34 2.44 7.89 -14.60
N HIS A 35 1.12 7.91 -14.45
CA HIS A 35 0.18 7.87 -15.58
C HIS A 35 -0.92 8.92 -15.37
N PRO A 36 -1.35 9.69 -16.39
CA PRO A 36 -2.37 10.74 -16.20
C PRO A 36 -3.74 10.25 -15.72
N GLN A 37 -4.00 8.94 -15.84
CA GLN A 37 -5.18 8.24 -15.29
C GLN A 37 -5.02 7.81 -13.81
N ILE A 38 -3.86 8.02 -13.20
CA ILE A 38 -3.61 7.77 -11.78
C ILE A 38 -3.72 9.09 -11.04
N CYS A 39 -4.61 9.17 -10.07
CA CYS A 39 -4.83 10.39 -9.31
C CYS A 39 -3.71 10.64 -8.27
N ALA A 40 -3.61 11.88 -7.77
CA ALA A 40 -2.67 12.28 -6.72
C ALA A 40 -1.19 11.93 -6.96
N ILE A 41 -0.74 11.94 -8.23
CA ILE A 41 0.65 11.62 -8.60
C ILE A 41 1.66 12.45 -7.81
N LYS A 42 1.41 13.76 -7.67
CA LYS A 42 2.35 14.70 -7.04
C LYS A 42 2.57 14.33 -5.57
N GLU A 43 1.48 14.02 -4.87
CA GLU A 43 1.47 13.66 -3.45
C GLU A 43 2.07 12.27 -3.24
N GLN A 44 1.75 11.31 -4.10
CA GLN A 44 2.37 9.98 -4.09
C GLN A 44 3.89 10.04 -4.32
N ARG A 45 4.37 10.86 -5.28
CA ARG A 45 5.82 11.10 -5.50
C ARG A 45 6.48 11.70 -4.26
N ALA A 46 5.81 12.67 -3.62
CA ALA A 46 6.31 13.29 -2.39
C ALA A 46 6.41 12.27 -1.24
N ALA A 47 5.42 11.40 -1.09
CA ALA A 47 5.43 10.32 -0.11
C ALA A 47 6.58 9.34 -0.36
N ARG A 48 6.76 8.86 -1.60
CA ARG A 48 7.90 7.99 -1.96
C ARG A 48 9.24 8.61 -1.63
N LYS A 49 9.45 9.90 -1.93
CA LYS A 49 10.68 10.62 -1.54
C LYS A 49 10.91 10.69 -0.02
N LYS A 50 9.84 10.84 0.77
CA LYS A 50 9.95 10.80 2.24
C LYS A 50 10.33 9.40 2.73
N VAL A 51 9.65 8.38 2.23
CA VAL A 51 9.90 6.97 2.58
C VAL A 51 11.30 6.52 2.16
N LEU A 52 11.76 6.82 0.93
CA LEU A 52 13.13 6.45 0.49
C LEU A 52 14.22 7.04 1.38
N ARG A 53 14.06 8.32 1.78
CA ARG A 53 15.00 8.96 2.71
C ARG A 53 14.99 8.27 4.08
N TRP A 54 13.81 7.92 4.58
CA TRP A 54 13.66 7.18 5.83
C TRP A 54 14.29 5.77 5.71
N MET A 55 14.02 5.05 4.63
CA MET A 55 14.55 3.70 4.37
C MET A 55 16.08 3.70 4.36
N LYS A 56 16.67 4.62 3.60
CA LYS A 56 18.14 4.79 3.54
C LYS A 56 18.73 5.10 4.91
N LYS A 57 18.09 5.98 5.69
CA LYS A 57 18.54 6.33 7.05
C LYS A 57 18.51 5.12 8.01
N ASN A 58 17.61 4.17 7.79
CA ASN A 58 17.47 2.95 8.59
C ASN A 58 18.22 1.74 8.01
N GLY A 59 19.16 1.95 7.08
CA GLY A 59 20.01 0.87 6.55
C GLY A 59 19.35 -0.03 5.51
N HIS A 60 18.16 0.34 5.00
CA HIS A 60 17.53 -0.40 3.92
C HIS A 60 18.09 0.03 2.56
N HIS A 61 18.31 -0.94 1.68
CA HIS A 61 18.85 -0.75 0.34
C HIS A 61 17.76 -0.95 -0.71
N ILE A 62 17.31 0.16 -1.30
CA ILE A 62 16.23 0.19 -2.28
C ILE A 62 16.74 0.77 -3.60
N PHE A 63 16.58 0.03 -4.69
CA PHE A 63 16.74 0.55 -6.04
C PHE A 63 15.36 0.95 -6.57
N HIS A 64 15.13 2.25 -6.73
CA HIS A 64 13.82 2.79 -7.09
C HIS A 64 13.80 3.37 -8.51
N GLN A 65 12.79 2.98 -9.28
CA GLN A 65 12.53 3.50 -10.62
C GLN A 65 11.10 4.04 -10.73
N GLU A 66 10.94 5.18 -11.40
CA GLU A 66 9.64 5.70 -11.81
C GLU A 66 9.54 5.61 -13.34
N VAL A 67 8.41 5.12 -13.84
CA VAL A 67 8.08 5.06 -15.27
C VAL A 67 7.01 6.09 -15.54
N GLU A 68 7.35 7.10 -16.34
CA GLU A 68 6.42 8.17 -16.71
C GLU A 68 5.83 7.89 -18.09
N ILE A 69 4.51 7.68 -18.11
CA ILE A 69 3.73 7.51 -19.33
C ILE A 69 3.05 8.83 -19.62
N LYS A 70 3.29 9.37 -20.81
CA LYS A 70 2.65 10.60 -21.29
C LYS A 70 1.60 10.21 -22.33
N HIS A 71 0.37 10.65 -22.13
CA HIS A 71 -0.68 10.57 -23.14
C HIS A 71 -1.40 11.92 -23.26
N SER A 72 -1.83 12.25 -24.46
CA SER A 72 -2.62 13.45 -24.76
C SER A 72 -4.13 13.20 -24.78
N GLY A 73 -4.56 11.94 -24.62
CA GLY A 73 -5.98 11.56 -24.61
C GLY A 73 -6.72 11.92 -23.32
N GLU A 74 -8.05 11.86 -23.39
CA GLU A 74 -8.98 12.12 -22.29
C GLU A 74 -8.77 11.20 -21.08
N LYS A 75 -9.20 11.65 -19.89
CA LYS A 75 -9.09 10.87 -18.66
C LYS A 75 -10.25 9.89 -18.49
N VAL A 76 -10.16 8.76 -19.19
CA VAL A 76 -11.18 7.69 -19.18
C VAL A 76 -11.47 7.11 -17.78
N LEU A 77 -10.48 7.02 -16.88
CA LEU A 77 -10.65 6.39 -15.55
C LEU A 77 -10.99 7.38 -14.43
N CYS A 78 -10.65 8.65 -14.60
CA CYS A 78 -10.80 9.67 -13.54
C CYS A 78 -12.03 10.56 -13.73
N GLU A 79 -12.61 10.61 -14.92
CA GLU A 79 -13.77 11.46 -15.20
C GLU A 79 -15.05 10.65 -14.95
N GLY A 80 -15.80 11.11 -13.94
CA GLY A 80 -17.01 10.45 -13.44
C GLY A 80 -18.12 10.40 -14.47
N SER A 81 -18.12 9.36 -15.31
CA SER A 81 -19.33 8.96 -15.99
C SER A 81 -20.39 8.62 -14.93
N GLU A 82 -21.59 9.19 -15.06
CA GLU A 82 -22.71 8.90 -14.16
C GLU A 82 -22.93 7.38 -14.09
N GLY A 83 -22.74 6.81 -12.90
CA GLY A 83 -22.89 5.36 -12.65
C GLY A 83 -21.61 4.53 -12.72
N ALA A 84 -20.51 5.04 -13.26
CA ALA A 84 -19.20 4.42 -13.06
C ALA A 84 -18.64 4.89 -11.72
N TYR A 85 -18.28 3.97 -10.83
CA TYR A 85 -17.48 4.34 -9.66
C TYR A 85 -16.13 4.88 -10.17
N PRO A 86 -15.83 6.19 -10.05
CA PRO A 86 -14.50 6.68 -10.34
C PRO A 86 -13.55 5.99 -9.35
N GLY A 87 -12.63 5.18 -9.86
CA GLY A 87 -11.61 4.53 -9.02
C GLY A 87 -11.88 3.10 -8.54
N ASN A 88 -12.58 2.25 -9.32
CA ASN A 88 -12.41 0.80 -9.10
C ASN A 88 -10.93 0.45 -9.30
N GLY A 89 -10.25 0.08 -8.21
CA GLY A 89 -8.79 -0.13 -8.16
C GLY A 89 -8.29 -1.13 -9.19
N ILE A 90 -9.15 -2.07 -9.59
CA ILE A 90 -8.92 -3.03 -10.67
C ILE A 90 -8.58 -2.39 -12.03
N SER A 91 -9.09 -1.20 -12.33
CA SER A 91 -8.83 -0.54 -13.62
C SER A 91 -7.39 -0.06 -13.75
N GLN A 92 -6.78 0.37 -12.63
CA GLN A 92 -5.38 0.78 -12.60
C GLN A 92 -4.43 -0.42 -12.69
N TYR A 93 -4.87 -1.62 -12.32
CA TYR A 93 -4.02 -2.82 -12.32
C TYR A 93 -3.40 -3.08 -13.71
N SER A 94 -4.15 -2.90 -14.79
CA SER A 94 -3.63 -3.11 -16.15
C SER A 94 -2.48 -2.15 -16.48
N ILE A 95 -2.61 -0.87 -16.10
CA ILE A 95 -1.56 0.15 -16.25
C ILE A 95 -0.30 -0.29 -15.48
N TRP A 96 -0.46 -0.68 -14.22
CA TRP A 96 0.64 -1.11 -13.37
C TRP A 96 1.32 -2.38 -13.88
N MET A 97 0.53 -3.40 -14.20
CA MET A 97 1.01 -4.71 -14.64
C MET A 97 1.75 -4.62 -15.97
N LEU A 98 1.12 -4.05 -17.00
CA LEU A 98 1.71 -3.92 -18.34
C LEU A 98 2.98 -3.05 -18.32
N SER A 99 3.02 -2.04 -17.46
CA SER A 99 4.24 -1.24 -17.28
C SER A 99 5.33 -2.06 -16.60
N ALA A 100 5.03 -2.77 -15.51
CA ALA A 100 6.03 -3.42 -14.66
C ALA A 100 6.66 -4.68 -15.27
N VAL A 101 5.92 -5.48 -16.04
CA VAL A 101 6.45 -6.72 -16.66
C VAL A 101 7.68 -6.47 -17.54
N ASN A 102 7.75 -5.29 -18.16
CA ASN A 102 8.89 -4.86 -18.97
C ASN A 102 10.18 -4.74 -18.15
N TYR A 103 10.08 -4.47 -16.85
CA TYR A 103 11.21 -4.22 -15.96
C TYR A 103 11.61 -5.43 -15.12
N LEU A 104 10.88 -6.54 -15.20
CA LEU A 104 11.28 -7.79 -14.55
C LEU A 104 12.58 -8.32 -15.15
N GLN A 105 13.44 -8.88 -14.31
CA GLN A 105 14.58 -9.71 -14.73
C GLN A 105 14.10 -11.07 -15.27
N ALA A 106 15.02 -11.87 -15.83
CA ALA A 106 14.69 -13.14 -16.47
C ALA A 106 13.97 -14.12 -15.53
N GLU A 107 14.39 -14.18 -14.27
CA GLU A 107 13.77 -14.99 -13.22
C GLU A 107 13.52 -14.11 -11.99
N GLU A 108 12.32 -13.53 -11.88
CA GLU A 108 12.01 -12.56 -10.84
C GLU A 108 10.52 -12.53 -10.48
N ASP A 109 10.23 -12.64 -9.19
CA ASP A 109 8.88 -12.47 -8.65
C ASP A 109 8.47 -10.99 -8.56
N MET A 110 7.18 -10.74 -8.80
CA MET A 110 6.55 -9.43 -8.66
C MET A 110 5.71 -9.36 -7.39
N TYR A 111 5.86 -8.29 -6.62
CA TYR A 111 5.19 -8.11 -5.34
C TYR A 111 4.18 -6.97 -5.40
N LEU A 112 2.94 -7.26 -4.98
CA LEU A 112 1.82 -6.32 -4.95
C LEU A 112 1.31 -6.12 -3.51
N GLY A 113 1.04 -4.86 -3.16
CA GLY A 113 0.65 -4.46 -1.81
C GLY A 113 -0.83 -4.63 -1.46
N TYR A 114 -1.56 -5.54 -2.13
CA TYR A 114 -2.98 -5.76 -1.85
C TYR A 114 -3.19 -6.45 -0.50
N ILE A 115 -4.27 -6.06 0.18
CA ILE A 115 -4.60 -6.48 1.55
C ILE A 115 -5.96 -7.16 1.59
N LYS A 116 -6.30 -7.81 2.71
CA LYS A 116 -7.60 -8.46 2.90
C LYS A 116 -8.76 -7.48 2.65
N GLY A 117 -9.66 -7.87 1.76
CA GLY A 117 -10.88 -7.11 1.43
C GLY A 117 -10.70 -6.03 0.36
N ASP A 118 -9.62 -6.10 -0.42
CA ASP A 118 -9.52 -5.38 -1.69
C ASP A 118 -10.30 -6.09 -2.80
N ASP A 119 -10.74 -5.33 -3.79
CA ASP A 119 -11.51 -5.80 -4.96
C ASP A 119 -10.76 -6.81 -5.82
N ILE A 120 -9.42 -6.76 -5.79
CA ILE A 120 -8.59 -7.67 -6.57
C ILE A 120 -8.83 -9.16 -6.28
N TRP A 121 -9.31 -9.51 -5.09
CA TRP A 121 -9.47 -10.90 -4.70
C TRP A 121 -10.53 -11.62 -5.54
N ASP A 122 -11.51 -10.88 -6.07
CA ASP A 122 -12.56 -11.42 -6.93
C ASP A 122 -12.04 -11.77 -8.33
N CYS A 123 -10.88 -11.23 -8.71
CA CYS A 123 -10.25 -11.45 -10.03
C CYS A 123 -8.81 -11.98 -9.95
N ARG A 124 -8.40 -12.48 -8.77
CA ARG A 124 -7.02 -12.93 -8.52
C ARG A 124 -6.53 -13.95 -9.57
N TYR A 125 -7.36 -14.95 -9.87
CA TYR A 125 -7.01 -16.00 -10.82
C TYR A 125 -6.72 -15.43 -12.22
N GLN A 126 -7.58 -14.55 -12.71
CA GLN A 126 -7.43 -13.90 -14.03
C GLN A 126 -6.17 -13.03 -14.07
N ILE A 127 -5.84 -12.40 -12.95
CA ILE A 127 -4.64 -11.57 -12.78
C ILE A 127 -3.35 -12.40 -12.83
N GLU A 128 -3.29 -13.47 -12.04
CA GLU A 128 -2.14 -14.40 -12.01
C GLU A 128 -1.95 -15.07 -13.37
N GLU A 129 -3.05 -15.48 -14.02
CA GLU A 129 -3.01 -16.11 -15.35
C GLU A 129 -2.55 -15.13 -16.44
N SER A 130 -3.07 -13.90 -16.44
CA SER A 130 -2.64 -12.85 -17.38
C SER A 130 -1.14 -12.56 -17.23
N PHE A 131 -0.65 -12.52 -16.00
CA PHE A 131 0.77 -12.32 -15.73
C PHE A 131 1.62 -13.49 -16.24
N ARG A 132 1.20 -14.74 -15.99
CA ARG A 132 1.89 -15.93 -16.47
C ARG A 132 2.01 -15.94 -18.00
N LEU A 133 0.94 -15.56 -18.71
CA LEU A 133 0.94 -15.46 -20.18
C LEU A 133 1.89 -14.36 -20.67
N LEU A 134 1.90 -13.19 -20.02
CA LEU A 134 2.83 -12.11 -20.35
C LEU A 134 4.29 -12.55 -20.17
N LEU A 135 4.62 -13.20 -19.04
CA LEU A 135 5.96 -13.72 -18.82
C LEU A 135 6.38 -14.76 -19.87
N HIS A 136 5.46 -15.65 -20.25
CA HIS A 136 5.71 -16.64 -21.29
C HIS A 136 6.07 -16.00 -22.64
N ILE A 137 5.30 -15.00 -23.08
CA ILE A 137 5.56 -14.25 -24.32
C ILE A 137 6.94 -13.58 -24.27
N MET A 138 7.32 -13.05 -23.11
CA MET A 138 8.59 -12.33 -22.91
C MET A 138 9.79 -13.26 -22.65
N GLY A 139 9.60 -14.57 -22.59
CA GLY A 139 10.65 -15.51 -22.22
C GLY A 139 11.18 -15.33 -20.79
N LYS A 140 10.33 -14.88 -19.86
CA LYS A 140 10.65 -14.66 -18.44
C LYS A 140 9.97 -15.70 -17.55
N LYS A 141 10.41 -15.81 -16.30
CA LYS A 141 9.80 -16.63 -15.24
C LYS A 141 9.64 -15.83 -13.96
N GLY A 142 8.64 -16.20 -13.17
CA GLY A 142 8.33 -15.58 -11.89
C GLY A 142 6.86 -15.72 -11.54
N GLU A 143 6.50 -15.31 -10.34
CA GLU A 143 5.13 -15.34 -9.83
C GLU A 143 4.72 -13.96 -9.26
N ILE A 144 3.41 -13.72 -9.19
CA ILE A 144 2.89 -12.62 -8.38
C ILE A 144 2.83 -13.08 -6.93
N LYS A 145 3.30 -12.23 -6.02
CA LYS A 145 3.24 -12.42 -4.58
C LYS A 145 2.40 -11.33 -3.93
N PHE A 146 1.57 -11.74 -2.96
CA PHE A 146 0.73 -10.84 -2.17
C PHE A 146 1.00 -11.01 -0.66
N PRO A 147 2.10 -10.46 -0.13
CA PRO A 147 2.49 -10.68 1.27
C PRO A 147 1.47 -10.21 2.32
N LEU A 148 0.56 -9.31 1.94
CA LEU A 148 -0.41 -8.71 2.85
C LEU A 148 -1.84 -9.24 2.68
N ASP A 149 -2.06 -10.29 1.89
CA ASP A 149 -3.39 -10.84 1.56
C ASP A 149 -4.29 -11.19 2.77
N ARG A 150 -3.68 -11.59 3.88
CA ARG A 150 -4.37 -11.94 5.14
C ARG A 150 -4.50 -10.77 6.12
N HIS A 151 -3.89 -9.64 5.82
CA HIS A 151 -3.83 -8.49 6.73
C HIS A 151 -4.94 -7.49 6.41
N SER A 152 -5.58 -6.95 7.46
CA SER A 152 -6.63 -5.93 7.29
C SER A 152 -6.06 -4.52 7.27
N LYS A 153 -6.83 -3.55 6.79
CA LYS A 153 -6.42 -2.13 6.78
C LYS A 153 -6.08 -1.58 8.19
N PRO A 154 -6.85 -1.88 9.27
CA PRO A 154 -6.46 -1.51 10.63
C PRO A 154 -5.10 -2.06 11.06
N TYR A 155 -4.78 -3.32 10.68
CA TYR A 155 -3.46 -3.89 10.94
C TYR A 155 -2.38 -3.08 10.23
N VAL A 156 -2.57 -2.77 8.93
CA VAL A 156 -1.57 -2.03 8.15
C VAL A 156 -1.29 -0.67 8.78
N ILE A 157 -2.34 0.07 9.14
CA ILE A 157 -2.22 1.38 9.79
C ILE A 157 -1.47 1.28 11.12
N GLN A 158 -1.82 0.30 11.95
CA GLN A 158 -1.18 0.11 13.26
C GLN A 158 0.30 -0.27 13.10
N ALA A 159 0.63 -1.17 12.17
CA ALA A 159 2.00 -1.59 11.89
C ALA A 159 2.85 -0.42 11.34
N LEU A 160 2.30 0.41 10.45
CA LEU A 160 2.99 1.63 9.97
C LEU A 160 3.26 2.63 11.11
N LYS A 161 2.33 2.79 12.06
CA LYS A 161 2.51 3.67 13.22
C LYS A 161 3.62 3.15 14.13
N GLU A 162 3.61 1.86 14.43
CA GLU A 162 4.64 1.21 15.26
C GLU A 162 6.04 1.32 14.65
N ARG A 163 6.12 1.36 13.32
CA ARG A 163 7.39 1.45 12.58
C ARG A 163 7.79 2.89 12.23
N GLY A 164 7.02 3.90 12.63
CA GLY A 164 7.32 5.31 12.32
C GLY A 164 7.25 5.67 10.84
N LEU A 165 6.45 4.93 10.06
CA LEU A 165 6.27 5.13 8.61
C LEU A 165 4.95 5.82 8.26
N TYR A 166 3.97 5.80 9.17
CA TYR A 166 2.60 6.22 8.89
C TYR A 166 2.47 7.64 8.32
N ASP A 167 3.19 8.61 8.88
CA ASP A 167 3.12 10.01 8.43
C ASP A 167 3.93 10.29 7.13
N LEU A 168 4.60 9.26 6.59
CA LEU A 168 5.39 9.36 5.37
C LEU A 168 4.62 8.89 4.14
N THR A 169 3.48 8.20 4.31
CA THR A 169 2.68 7.64 3.23
C THR A 169 1.60 8.60 2.74
N TRP A 170 0.99 8.27 1.61
CA TRP A 170 -0.13 9.02 1.04
C TRP A 170 -1.24 8.08 0.58
N TYR A 171 -2.50 8.37 0.91
CA TYR A 171 -3.62 7.47 0.61
C TYR A 171 -4.83 8.17 -0.03
N CYS A 172 -4.85 9.49 -0.15
CA CYS A 172 -5.97 10.20 -0.75
C CYS A 172 -5.85 10.20 -2.28
N GLU A 173 -6.94 9.97 -3.00
CA GLU A 173 -6.94 9.99 -4.47
C GLU A 173 -7.28 11.36 -5.04
N ASP A 174 -8.00 12.19 -4.29
CA ASP A 174 -8.45 13.50 -4.75
C ASP A 174 -8.04 14.60 -3.77
N PRO A 175 -6.73 14.93 -3.66
CA PRO A 175 -6.29 16.02 -2.79
C PRO A 175 -6.90 17.35 -3.21
N ASP A 176 -7.10 18.24 -2.23
CA ASP A 176 -7.43 19.63 -2.53
C ASP A 176 -6.27 20.36 -3.23
N ARG A 177 -6.50 21.63 -3.62
CA ARG A 177 -5.49 22.45 -4.30
C ARG A 177 -4.22 22.68 -3.48
N GLU A 178 -4.28 22.51 -2.16
CA GLU A 178 -3.14 22.64 -1.25
C GLU A 178 -2.41 21.31 -1.03
N GLY A 179 -2.86 20.21 -1.64
CA GLY A 179 -2.29 18.89 -1.44
C GLY A 179 -2.71 18.25 -0.11
N LYS A 180 -3.82 18.69 0.49
CA LYS A 180 -4.40 18.05 1.68
C LYS A 180 -5.39 16.99 1.26
N ARG A 181 -5.54 15.96 2.11
CA ARG A 181 -6.53 14.90 1.89
C ARG A 181 -7.95 15.48 1.82
N CYS A 182 -8.79 15.01 0.90
CA CYS A 182 -10.18 15.48 0.81
C CYS A 182 -11.10 14.93 1.90
N GLY A 183 -10.78 13.77 2.48
CA GLY A 183 -11.61 13.12 3.50
C GLY A 183 -12.87 12.43 2.97
N VAL A 184 -13.19 12.57 1.68
CA VAL A 184 -14.45 12.05 1.10
C VAL A 184 -14.23 10.98 0.01
N CYS A 185 -13.03 10.83 -0.53
CA CYS A 185 -12.76 9.76 -1.50
C CYS A 185 -12.78 8.38 -0.82
N HIS A 186 -13.01 7.31 -1.59
CA HIS A 186 -13.15 5.95 -1.06
C HIS A 186 -11.96 5.51 -0.18
N PRO A 187 -10.68 5.72 -0.60
CA PRO A 187 -9.54 5.46 0.28
C PRO A 187 -9.51 6.29 1.57
N CYS A 188 -9.93 7.56 1.54
CA CYS A 188 -10.00 8.40 2.75
C CYS A 188 -11.03 7.84 3.75
N ILE A 189 -12.24 7.50 3.27
CA ILE A 189 -13.29 6.94 4.11
C ILE A 189 -12.84 5.61 4.73
N ARG A 190 -12.32 4.67 3.92
CA ARG A 190 -11.81 3.38 4.43
C ARG A 190 -10.69 3.57 5.45
N HIS A 191 -9.82 4.55 5.23
CA HIS A 191 -8.72 4.87 6.13
C HIS A 191 -9.22 5.42 7.47
N ASP A 192 -10.17 6.36 7.47
CA ASP A 192 -10.72 6.95 8.69
C ASP A 192 -11.52 5.93 9.52
N VAL A 193 -12.32 5.08 8.86
CA VAL A 193 -12.99 3.93 9.52
C VAL A 193 -11.95 3.01 10.17
N SER A 194 -10.85 2.71 9.48
CA SER A 194 -9.80 1.84 10.02
C SER A 194 -9.06 2.45 11.22
N ILE A 195 -8.88 3.79 11.24
CA ILE A 195 -8.35 4.49 12.43
C ILE A 195 -9.31 4.33 13.62
N PHE A 196 -10.60 4.54 13.39
CA PHE A 196 -11.63 4.43 14.41
C PHE A 196 -11.71 3.01 15.01
N GLU A 197 -11.65 1.97 14.16
CA GLU A 197 -11.59 0.58 14.62
C GLU A 197 -10.38 0.29 15.52
N THR A 198 -9.20 0.81 15.15
CA THR A 198 -7.98 0.66 15.96
C THR A 198 -8.11 1.37 17.31
N GLN A 199 -8.82 2.50 17.38
CA GLN A 199 -9.08 3.20 18.64
C GLN A 199 -10.05 2.41 19.55
N ILE A 200 -11.14 1.87 19.01
CA ILE A 200 -12.09 1.04 19.78
C ILE A 200 -11.38 -0.17 20.39
N LYS A 201 -10.53 -0.87 19.62
CA LYS A 201 -9.80 -2.04 20.11
C LYS A 201 -8.90 -1.71 21.29
N LYS A 202 -8.21 -0.55 21.26
CA LYS A 202 -7.37 -0.07 22.38
C LYS A 202 -8.18 0.26 23.63
N THR A 203 -9.39 0.79 23.49
CA THR A 203 -10.27 1.08 24.63
C THR A 203 -10.79 -0.21 25.27
N ARG A 204 -11.13 -1.23 24.46
CA ARG A 204 -11.60 -2.54 24.96
C ARG A 204 -10.49 -3.40 25.57
N SER A 205 -9.25 -3.27 25.10
CA SER A 205 -8.13 -4.08 25.57
C SER A 205 -7.46 -3.55 26.84
N LYS A 206 -7.83 -2.35 27.32
CA LYS A 206 -7.46 -1.93 28.68
C LYS A 206 -8.28 -2.79 29.64
N PRO A 207 -7.68 -3.75 30.37
CA PRO A 207 -8.43 -4.47 31.38
C PRO A 207 -9.05 -3.41 32.29
N ALA A 208 -10.34 -3.53 32.56
CA ALA A 208 -10.95 -2.71 33.59
C ALA A 208 -10.02 -2.83 34.79
N GLU A 209 -9.42 -1.73 35.24
CA GLU A 209 -8.74 -1.70 36.52
C GLU A 209 -9.83 -2.01 37.53
N VAL A 210 -10.05 -3.31 37.76
CA VAL A 210 -10.92 -3.82 38.80
C VAL A 210 -10.19 -3.42 40.05
N GLY A 211 -10.49 -2.20 40.50
CA GLY A 211 -9.99 -1.60 41.71
C GLY A 211 -10.37 -2.55 42.83
N THR A 212 -9.47 -3.50 43.11
CA THR A 212 -9.54 -4.38 44.24
C THR A 212 -9.22 -3.48 45.41
N LYS A 213 -10.23 -2.72 45.86
CA LYS A 213 -10.26 -2.13 47.19
C LYS A 213 -10.22 -3.29 48.16
N ARG A 214 -9.01 -3.81 48.43
CA ARG A 214 -8.73 -4.72 49.54
C ARG A 214 -9.18 -3.99 50.80
N LYS A 215 -10.41 -4.25 51.25
CA LYS A 215 -10.87 -3.85 52.58
C LYS A 215 -9.89 -4.47 53.57
N LYS A 216 -8.98 -3.67 54.13
CA LYS A 216 -8.13 -4.08 55.24
C LYS A 216 -9.07 -4.43 56.41
N ALA A 217 -9.25 -5.72 56.65
CA ALA A 217 -9.96 -6.21 57.83
C ALA A 217 -9.18 -5.76 59.07
N ARG A 218 -9.75 -4.81 59.83
CA ARG A 218 -9.26 -4.46 61.17
C ARG A 218 -9.54 -5.63 62.10
N ARG A 219 -8.51 -6.44 62.40
CA ARG A 219 -8.52 -7.35 63.56
C ARG A 219 -8.52 -6.48 64.82
N LYS A 220 -9.62 -6.49 65.58
CA LYS A 220 -9.62 -6.04 66.98
C LYS A 220 -9.01 -7.16 67.83
N LYS A 221 -8.04 -6.80 68.66
CA LYS A 221 -7.56 -7.59 69.80
C LYS A 221 -8.52 -7.39 70.97
#